data_AF-A0A3S0SZ30-F1
#
_entry.id   AF-A0A3S0SZ30-F1
#
_cell.length_a   1.000
_cell.length_b   1.000
_cell.length_c   1.000
_cell.angle_alpha   90.00
_cell.angle_beta   90.00
_cell.angle_gamma   90.00
#
_symmetry.space_group_name_H-M   'P 1'
#
loop_
_entity.id
_entity.type
_entity.pdbx_description
1 polymer ?
#
loop_
_entity_poly.entity_id
_entity_poly.type
_entity_poly.pdbx_seq_one_letter_code
_entity_poly.pdbx_strand_id
1 'polypeptide(L)'
;MSRITITENGVEKVVTDIAPHRAERESVLAELSAIYADFEKGTLSALDTREAEIVDLVNRHNELTNLVERFDKASVRRANILAGWEIVKQNRAEGSE
;
A
#
# COMPACT_ATOMS: atom_id res chain seq x y z
N MET A 1 -0.97 3.00 16.58
CA MET A 1 -0.17 2.36 15.53
C MET A 1 -0.90 1.16 14.98
N SER A 2 -0.98 1.06 13.66
CA SER A 2 -1.57 -0.07 12.94
C SER A 2 -0.51 -1.11 12.63
N ARG A 3 -0.92 -2.37 12.53
CA ARG A 3 -0.04 -3.49 12.27
C ARG A 3 -0.76 -4.45 11.34
N ILE A 4 -0.08 -4.88 10.29
CA ILE A 4 -0.51 -6.00 9.45
C ILE A 4 0.62 -7.03 9.36
N THR A 5 0.25 -8.29 9.20
CA THR A 5 1.19 -9.35 8.84
C THR A 5 1.06 -9.59 7.33
N ILE A 6 2.20 -9.66 6.66
CA ILE A 6 2.31 -10.04 5.26
C ILE A 6 3.26 -11.22 5.12
N THR A 7 3.18 -11.91 3.99
CA THR A 7 4.17 -12.92 3.61
C THR A 7 4.92 -12.37 2.42
N GLU A 8 6.23 -12.21 2.55
CA GLU A 8 7.12 -11.76 1.48
C GLU A 8 8.21 -12.82 1.30
N ASN A 9 8.33 -13.36 0.09
CA ASN A 9 9.27 -14.45 -0.24
C ASN A 9 9.14 -15.67 0.70
N GLY A 10 7.91 -16.03 1.07
CA GLY A 10 7.63 -17.13 2.00
C GLY A 10 7.93 -16.84 3.47
N VAL A 11 8.37 -15.61 3.80
CA VAL A 11 8.67 -15.19 5.17
C VAL A 11 7.57 -14.26 5.68
N GLU A 12 7.02 -14.56 6.84
CA GLU A 12 6.10 -13.64 7.52
C GLU A 12 6.84 -12.39 7.99
N LYS A 13 6.34 -11.22 7.60
CA LYS A 13 6.83 -9.92 8.02
C LYS A 13 5.70 -9.11 8.63
N VAL A 14 6.07 -8.36 9.65
CA VAL A 14 5.15 -7.46 10.35
C VAL A 14 5.41 -6.05 9.87
N VAL A 15 4.40 -5.42 9.27
CA VAL A 15 4.46 -4.03 8.84
C VAL A 15 3.78 -3.16 9.89
N THR A 16 4.57 -2.30 10.55
CA THR A 16 4.11 -1.28 11.50
C THR A 16 4.29 0.14 10.98
N ASP A 17 5.16 0.32 9.99
CA ASP A 17 5.37 1.58 9.28
C ASP A 17 5.19 1.35 7.78
N ILE A 18 4.25 2.09 7.19
CA ILE A 18 3.90 2.00 5.78
C ILE A 18 4.63 3.04 4.93
N ALA A 19 5.30 4.03 5.55
CA ALA A 19 5.96 5.12 4.84
C ALA A 19 7.02 4.64 3.82
N PRO A 20 7.89 3.65 4.14
CA PRO A 20 8.85 3.13 3.17
C PRO A 20 8.18 2.53 1.92
N HIS A 21 7.09 1.79 2.12
CA HIS A 21 6.36 1.14 1.03
C HIS A 21 5.61 2.16 0.14
N ARG A 22 5.16 3.28 0.72
CA ARG A 22 4.59 4.40 -0.05
C ARG A 22 5.65 5.09 -0.90
N ALA A 23 6.82 5.37 -0.32
CA ALA A 23 7.94 5.98 -1.03
C ALA A 23 8.43 5.08 -2.16
N GLU A 24 8.54 3.78 -1.93
CA GLU A 24 8.90 2.81 -2.97
C GLU A 24 7.87 2.80 -4.10
N ARG A 25 6.57 2.79 -3.78
CA ARG A 25 5.51 2.83 -4.80
C ARG A 25 5.61 4.06 -5.69
N GLU A 26 5.88 5.23 -5.09
CA GLU A 26 6.08 6.48 -5.83
C GLU A 26 7.31 6.44 -6.71
N SER A 27 8.41 5.84 -6.24
CA SER A 27 9.62 5.63 -7.03
C SER A 27 9.37 4.72 -8.24
N VAL A 28 8.69 3.59 -8.04
CA VAL A 28 8.34 2.64 -9.12
C VAL A 28 7.42 3.30 -10.13
N LEU A 29 6.44 4.09 -9.67
CA LEU A 29 5.56 4.84 -10.56
C LEU A 29 6.34 5.87 -11.39
N ALA A 30 7.30 6.57 -10.79
CA ALA A 30 8.14 7.53 -11.50
C ALA A 30 9.00 6.85 -12.57
N GLU A 31 9.55 5.67 -12.28
CA GLU A 31 10.31 4.86 -13.22
C GLU A 31 9.45 4.38 -14.40
N LEU A 32 8.27 3.80 -14.13
CA LEU A 32 7.29 3.47 -15.16
C LEU A 32 6.93 4.69 -16.00
N SER A 33 6.67 5.84 -15.38
CA SER A 33 6.30 7.07 -16.09
C SER A 33 7.41 7.53 -17.03
N ALA A 34 8.67 7.42 -16.62
CA ALA A 34 9.82 7.76 -17.48
C ALA A 34 9.89 6.80 -18.69
N ILE A 35 9.75 5.50 -18.45
CA ILE A 35 9.75 4.48 -19.50
C ILE A 35 8.62 4.73 -20.51
N TYR A 36 7.40 5.04 -20.03
CA TYR A 36 6.27 5.36 -20.91
C TYR A 36 6.40 6.70 -21.64
N ALA A 37 7.00 7.73 -21.02
CA ALA A 37 7.27 9.00 -21.68
C ALA A 37 8.28 8.87 -22.84
N ASP A 38 9.22 7.92 -22.74
CA ASP A 38 10.13 7.59 -23.82
C ASP A 38 9.41 6.83 -24.96
N PHE A 39 8.36 6.06 -24.67
CA PHE A 39 7.54 5.40 -25.70
C PHE A 39 6.73 6.38 -26.52
N GLU A 40 6.15 7.42 -25.93
CA GLU A 40 5.42 8.45 -26.69
C GLU A 40 6.31 9.12 -27.76
N LYS A 41 7.63 9.07 -27.56
CA LYS A 41 8.64 9.67 -28.46
C LYS A 41 9.33 8.65 -29.38
N GLY A 42 9.15 7.35 -29.15
CA GLY A 42 9.88 6.25 -29.79
C GLY A 42 9.01 5.34 -30.67
N THR A 43 9.61 4.25 -31.17
CA THR A 43 8.89 3.19 -31.90
C THR A 43 8.68 1.97 -31.00
N LEU A 44 7.56 1.27 -31.19
CA LEU A 44 7.15 0.13 -30.36
C LEU A 44 8.21 -1.00 -30.28
N SER A 45 9.14 -1.14 -31.24
CA SER A 45 10.17 -2.20 -31.16
C SER A 45 11.18 -2.01 -30.03
N ALA A 46 11.26 -0.83 -29.42
CA ALA A 46 12.02 -0.61 -28.20
C ALA A 46 11.40 -1.29 -26.96
N LEU A 47 10.09 -1.62 -27.02
CA LEU A 47 9.38 -2.35 -25.95
C LEU A 47 9.85 -3.79 -25.82
N ASP A 48 10.06 -4.50 -26.93
CA ASP A 48 10.41 -5.92 -26.90
C ASP A 48 11.71 -6.18 -26.09
N THR A 49 12.60 -5.19 -26.03
CA THR A 49 13.85 -5.27 -25.26
C THR A 49 13.66 -4.96 -23.76
N ARG A 50 12.60 -4.21 -23.39
CA ARG A 50 12.31 -3.76 -22.02
C ARG A 50 11.03 -4.36 -21.43
N GLU A 51 10.36 -5.26 -22.14
CA GLU A 51 9.07 -5.83 -21.75
C GLU A 51 9.12 -6.45 -20.36
N ALA A 52 10.16 -7.26 -20.10
CA ALA A 52 10.35 -7.89 -18.78
C ALA A 52 10.49 -6.85 -17.66
N GLU A 53 11.27 -5.79 -17.87
CA GLU A 53 11.46 -4.70 -16.91
C GLU A 53 10.14 -3.99 -16.61
N ILE A 54 9.34 -3.69 -17.64
CA ILE A 54 8.04 -3.03 -17.48
C ILE A 54 7.08 -3.91 -16.70
N VAL A 55 7.02 -5.20 -17.04
CA VAL A 55 6.15 -6.17 -16.35
C VAL A 55 6.53 -6.28 -14.88
N ASP A 56 7.83 -6.35 -14.57
CA ASP A 56 8.33 -6.42 -13.20
C ASP A 56 7.98 -5.16 -12.40
N LEU A 57 8.17 -3.97 -12.99
CA LEU A 57 7.81 -2.69 -12.37
C LEU A 57 6.29 -2.57 -12.15
N VAL A 58 5.47 -2.96 -13.12
CA VAL A 58 4.00 -2.95 -12.98
C VAL A 58 3.55 -3.91 -11.88
N ASN A 59 4.10 -5.13 -11.85
CA ASN A 59 3.80 -6.10 -10.80
C ASN A 59 4.18 -5.55 -9.42
N ARG A 60 5.39 -4.97 -9.28
CA ARG A 60 5.84 -4.36 -8.03
C ARG A 60 4.95 -3.21 -7.59
N HIS A 61 4.56 -2.33 -8.51
CA HIS A 61 3.64 -1.23 -8.22
C HIS A 61 2.29 -1.74 -7.67
N ASN A 62 1.74 -2.79 -8.28
CA ASN A 62 0.48 -3.40 -7.86
C ASN A 62 0.58 -4.06 -6.48
N GLU A 63 1.68 -4.77 -6.20
CA GLU A 63 1.96 -5.34 -4.88
C GLU A 63 2.01 -4.27 -3.79
N LEU A 64 2.76 -3.19 -4.03
CA LEU A 64 2.90 -2.07 -3.10
C LEU A 64 1.56 -1.36 -2.88
N THR A 65 0.77 -1.17 -3.94
CA THR A 65 -0.58 -0.58 -3.84
C THR A 65 -1.48 -1.42 -2.95
N ASN A 66 -1.55 -2.73 -3.21
CA ASN A 66 -2.33 -3.66 -2.40
C ASN A 66 -1.90 -3.67 -0.93
N LEU A 67 -0.59 -3.60 -0.67
CA LEU A 67 -0.05 -3.54 0.68
C LEU A 67 -0.47 -2.28 1.43
N VAL A 68 -0.31 -1.12 0.80
CA VAL A 68 -0.68 0.19 1.35
C VAL A 68 -2.17 0.22 1.68
N GLU A 69 -3.02 -0.22 0.77
CA GLU A 69 -4.47 -0.27 1.00
C GLU A 69 -4.84 -1.18 2.18
N ARG A 70 -4.22 -2.35 2.29
CA ARG A 70 -4.46 -3.27 3.42
C ARG A 70 -4.07 -2.63 4.75
N PHE A 71 -2.95 -1.91 4.78
CA PHE A 71 -2.51 -1.19 5.97
C PHE A 71 -3.47 -0.06 6.36
N ASP A 72 -3.94 0.72 5.39
CA ASP A 72 -4.88 1.81 5.62
C ASP A 72 -6.24 1.30 6.12
N LYS A 73 -6.76 0.23 5.49
CA LYS A 73 -7.98 -0.46 5.94
C LYS A 73 -7.85 -0.97 7.37
N ALA A 74 -6.70 -1.55 7.74
CA ALA A 74 -6.44 -2.00 9.11
C ALA A 74 -6.40 -0.81 10.10
N SER A 75 -5.84 0.32 9.69
CA SER A 75 -5.79 1.55 10.48
C SER A 75 -7.18 2.10 10.78
N VAL A 76 -8.03 2.18 9.76
CA VAL A 76 -9.42 2.63 9.91
C VAL A 76 -10.21 1.69 10.82
N ARG A 77 -10.08 0.37 10.64
CA ARG A 77 -10.74 -0.62 11.52
C ARG A 77 -10.34 -0.42 12.99
N ARG A 78 -9.06 -0.19 13.26
CA ARG A 78 -8.59 0.06 14.62
C ARG A 78 -9.15 1.35 15.21
N ALA A 79 -9.19 2.43 14.41
CA ALA A 79 -9.79 3.69 14.84
C ALA A 79 -11.29 3.51 15.18
N ASN A 80 -12.03 2.76 14.36
CA ASN A 80 -13.45 2.49 14.59
C ASN A 80 -13.69 1.66 15.87
N ILE A 81 -12.83 0.68 16.17
CA ILE A 81 -12.92 -0.09 17.43
C ILE A 81 -12.72 0.84 18.64
N LEU A 82 -11.74 1.74 18.58
CA LEU A 82 -11.47 2.70 19.66
C LEU A 82 -12.62 3.71 19.82
N ALA A 83 -13.17 4.22 18.71
CA ALA A 83 -14.32 5.11 18.74
C ALA A 83 -15.56 4.42 19.33
N GLY A 84 -15.84 3.18 18.93
CA GLY A 84 -16.93 2.38 19.49
C GLY A 84 -16.79 2.13 20.99
N TRP A 85 -15.55 1.92 21.47
CA TRP A 85 -15.27 1.78 22.90
C TRP A 85 -15.56 3.06 23.69
N GLU A 86 -15.21 4.23 23.17
CA GLU A 86 -15.50 5.50 23.84
C GLU A 86 -17.01 5.78 23.90
N ILE A 87 -17.79 5.41 22.87
CA ILE A 87 -19.25 5.49 22.92
C ILE A 87 -19.81 4.64 24.07
N VAL A 88 -19.33 3.40 24.23
CA VAL A 88 -19.79 2.50 25.31
C VAL A 88 -19.46 3.06 26.68
N LYS A 89 -18.27 3.67 26.86
CA LYS A 89 -17.88 4.32 28.11
C LYS A 89 -18.79 5.49 28.47
N GLN A 90 -19.09 6.37 27.51
CA GLN A 90 -19.98 7.52 27.71
C GLN A 90 -21.36 7.05 28.18
N ASN A 91 -21.95 6.07 27.49
CA ASN A 91 -23.26 5.52 27.86
C ASN A 91 -23.27 4.85 29.24
N ARG A 92 -22.17 4.19 29.65
CA ARG A 92 -22.06 3.63 31.01
C ARG A 92 -21.97 4.71 32.09
N ALA A 93 -21.30 5.81 31.81
CA ALA A 93 -21.20 6.94 32.73
C ALA A 93 -22.54 7.66 32.88
N GLU A 94 -23.31 7.80 31.79
CA GLU A 94 -24.63 8.46 31.78
C GLU A 94 -25.75 7.60 32.37
N GLY A 95 -25.67 6.26 32.27
CA GLY A 95 -26.67 5.35 32.84
C GLY A 95 -26.49 5.02 34.33
N SER A 96 -25.64 5.77 35.05
CA SER A 96 -25.36 5.58 36.49
C SER A 96 -26.01 6.65 37.39
N GLU A 97 -26.92 7.47 36.85
CA GLU A 97 -27.83 8.36 37.60
C GLU A 97 -29.18 7.67 37.87
#